data_AF-A0A842RP88-F1
#
_entry.id   AF-A0A842RP88-F1
#
_cell.length_a   1.000
_cell.length_b   1.000
_cell.length_c   1.000
_cell.angle_alpha   90.00
_cell.angle_beta   90.00
_cell.angle_gamma   90.00
#
_symmetry.space_group_name_H-M   'P 1'
#
loop_
_entity.id
_entity.type
_entity.pdbx_description
1 polymer ?
#
loop_
_entity_poly.entity_id
_entity_poly.type
_entity_poly.pdbx_seq_one_letter_code
_entity_poly.pdbx_strand_id
1 'polypeptide(L)'
;MKKINQENSFEIFPISNKLPIKYEIYRKLSHLIVLMVILFYFTFGFWTKHVFIYIAELLPQELYDLFYSIFLAESNNMIFTQYLVVFLVGISLFGLLTADFFRILKPKLYPLKPVNKILREKELHSRLGPQISMAIGCFSIINLYGIFQPIGPLIICTSMVMAIFGDIASNLIGRTYGKIKIRDTDKTYRGLMAGILVSLISGFVFLFILRIYNIISIMGYFFIPLFGATLIGIIDYLDLEIDDNLTYPVVVSTILFIIAVIFFN
;
A
#
# COMPACT_ATOMS: atom_id res chain seq x y z
N MET A 1 36.98 35.23 -29.04
CA MET A 1 36.85 34.39 -27.83
C MET A 1 35.38 34.06 -27.60
N LYS A 2 34.96 32.84 -27.91
CA LYS A 2 33.73 32.23 -27.38
C LYS A 2 33.99 31.88 -25.92
N LYS A 3 33.08 32.23 -25.00
CA LYS A 3 32.65 31.41 -23.85
C LYS A 3 31.46 32.11 -23.16
N ILE A 4 30.28 31.50 -23.28
CA ILE A 4 29.54 30.81 -22.20
C ILE A 4 28.78 31.80 -21.32
N ASN A 5 27.47 31.87 -21.55
CA ASN A 5 26.43 31.99 -20.52
C ASN A 5 25.11 31.49 -21.13
N GLN A 6 25.06 30.19 -21.38
CA GLN A 6 23.82 29.42 -21.49
C GLN A 6 23.84 28.42 -20.32
N GLU A 7 23.78 28.93 -19.09
CA GLU A 7 23.46 28.10 -17.94
C GLU A 7 21.96 28.19 -17.69
N ASN A 8 21.31 27.07 -17.97
CA ASN A 8 20.09 26.61 -17.31
C ASN A 8 18.88 27.53 -17.45
N SER A 9 18.25 27.48 -18.62
CA SER A 9 16.78 27.53 -18.67
C SER A 9 16.26 26.38 -17.80
N PHE A 10 16.06 26.65 -16.51
CA PHE A 10 15.16 25.86 -15.71
C PHE A 10 13.86 25.80 -16.51
N GLU A 11 13.47 24.59 -16.94
CA GLU A 11 12.06 24.33 -17.22
C GLU A 11 11.35 24.63 -15.89
N ILE A 12 10.91 25.88 -15.76
CA ILE A 12 9.93 26.30 -14.78
C ILE A 12 8.69 25.52 -15.23
N PHE A 13 8.54 24.30 -14.70
CA PHE A 13 7.34 23.53 -14.87
C PHE A 13 6.19 24.44 -14.46
N PRO A 14 5.18 24.64 -15.31
CA PRO A 14 4.07 25.53 -14.99
C PRO A 14 3.49 25.08 -13.65
N ILE A 15 3.52 26.02 -12.70
CA ILE A 15 3.07 25.90 -11.31
C ILE A 15 1.55 25.72 -11.35
N SER A 16 1.14 24.48 -11.64
CA SER A 16 -0.25 24.05 -11.58
C SER A 16 -0.35 23.17 -10.35
N ASN A 17 -1.08 23.67 -9.34
CA ASN A 17 -1.44 22.93 -8.13
C ASN A 17 -2.03 21.53 -8.41
N LYS A 18 -2.54 21.29 -9.63
CA LYS A 18 -3.09 20.00 -10.08
C LYS A 18 -2.13 19.28 -11.02
N LEU A 19 -1.73 18.08 -10.63
CA LEU A 19 -0.98 17.15 -11.48
C LEU A 19 -1.83 16.77 -12.72
N PRO A 20 -1.23 16.77 -13.93
CA PRO A 20 -1.87 16.21 -15.12
C PRO A 20 -2.34 14.77 -14.89
N ILE A 21 -3.46 14.39 -15.51
CA ILE A 21 -4.08 13.05 -15.33
C ILE A 21 -3.08 11.91 -15.59
N LYS A 22 -2.20 12.07 -16.59
CA LYS A 22 -1.15 11.09 -16.91
C LYS A 22 -0.24 10.79 -15.70
N TYR A 23 0.21 11.81 -14.99
CA TYR A 23 1.09 11.63 -13.83
C TYR A 23 0.33 11.13 -12.60
N GLU A 24 -0.95 11.48 -12.46
CA GLU A 24 -1.81 10.90 -11.43
C GLU A 24 -1.99 9.39 -11.65
N ILE A 25 -2.20 8.95 -12.90
CA ILE A 25 -2.25 7.52 -13.24
C ILE A 25 -0.93 6.83 -12.88
N TYR A 26 0.23 7.41 -13.22
CA TYR A 26 1.52 6.83 -12.83
C TYR A 26 1.70 6.73 -11.31
N ARG A 27 1.24 7.76 -10.58
CA ARG A 27 1.23 7.74 -9.11
C ARG A 27 0.40 6.58 -8.58
N LYS A 28 -0.82 6.42 -9.08
CA LYS A 28 -1.72 5.34 -8.67
C LYS A 28 -1.23 3.95 -9.11
N LEU A 29 -0.58 3.83 -10.27
CA LEU A 29 0.09 2.59 -10.69
C LEU A 29 1.22 2.22 -9.74
N SER A 30 1.96 3.20 -9.18
CA SER A 30 2.97 2.88 -8.16
C SER A 30 2.36 2.30 -6.87
N HIS A 31 1.13 2.65 -6.53
CA HIS A 31 0.42 2.03 -5.39
C HIS A 31 0.04 0.57 -5.69
N LEU A 32 -0.15 0.18 -6.96
CA LEU A 32 -0.35 -1.23 -7.33
C LEU A 32 0.91 -2.07 -7.12
N ILE A 33 2.11 -1.49 -7.05
CA ILE A 33 3.32 -2.22 -6.65
C ILE A 33 3.16 -2.75 -5.22
N VAL A 34 2.43 -2.03 -4.35
CA VAL A 34 2.13 -2.51 -3.00
C VAL A 34 1.21 -3.73 -3.02
N LEU A 35 0.35 -3.90 -4.03
CA LEU A 35 -0.40 -5.16 -4.21
C LEU A 35 0.51 -6.36 -4.49
N MET A 36 1.73 -6.15 -5.01
CA MET A 36 2.68 -7.25 -5.15
C MET A 36 3.08 -7.80 -3.77
N VAL A 37 3.15 -6.96 -2.73
CA VAL A 37 3.39 -7.40 -1.34
C VAL A 37 2.28 -8.35 -0.86
N ILE A 38 1.02 -8.11 -1.27
CA ILE A 38 -0.11 -9.00 -0.97
C ILE A 38 0.06 -10.36 -1.64
N LEU A 39 0.54 -10.39 -2.89
CA LEU A 39 0.88 -11.64 -3.56
C LEU A 39 2.02 -12.37 -2.85
N PHE A 40 3.07 -11.65 -2.40
CA PHE A 40 4.14 -12.23 -1.59
C PHE A 40 3.62 -12.92 -0.32
N TYR A 41 2.62 -12.32 0.33
CA TYR A 41 2.02 -12.84 1.56
C TYR A 41 1.37 -14.21 1.37
N PHE A 42 0.65 -14.45 0.26
CA PHE A 42 -0.13 -15.69 0.09
C PHE A 42 0.50 -16.75 -0.79
N THR A 43 1.34 -16.38 -1.76
CA THR A 43 1.87 -17.34 -2.74
C THR A 43 3.37 -17.53 -2.65
N PHE A 44 4.12 -16.46 -2.43
CA PHE A 44 5.57 -16.49 -2.63
C PHE A 44 6.34 -17.03 -1.42
N GLY A 45 5.85 -16.80 -0.19
CA GLY A 45 6.53 -17.26 1.02
C GLY A 45 6.73 -18.78 1.09
N PHE A 46 5.78 -19.56 0.57
CA PHE A 46 5.93 -21.01 0.44
C PHE A 46 7.12 -21.40 -0.44
N TRP A 47 7.20 -20.83 -1.65
CA TRP A 47 8.31 -21.10 -2.58
C TRP A 47 9.64 -20.64 -2.02
N THR A 48 9.65 -19.45 -1.42
CA THR A 48 10.85 -18.88 -0.81
C THR A 48 11.34 -19.76 0.34
N LYS A 49 10.45 -20.31 1.17
CA LYS A 49 10.81 -21.27 2.24
C LYS A 49 11.55 -22.47 1.67
N HIS A 50 11.03 -23.08 0.61
CA HIS A 50 11.67 -24.24 -0.03
C HIS A 50 13.03 -23.91 -0.64
N VAL A 51 13.18 -22.74 -1.27
CA VAL A 51 14.47 -22.27 -1.78
C VAL A 51 15.47 -22.08 -0.65
N PHE A 52 15.07 -21.47 0.47
CA PHE A 52 15.94 -21.30 1.63
C PHE A 52 16.35 -22.62 2.28
N ILE A 53 15.43 -23.59 2.38
CA ILE A 53 15.76 -24.95 2.85
C ILE A 53 16.82 -25.57 1.95
N TYR A 54 16.61 -25.54 0.63
CA TYR A 54 17.56 -26.09 -0.34
C TYR A 54 18.94 -25.41 -0.28
N ILE A 55 18.98 -24.09 -0.13
CA ILE A 55 20.24 -23.35 0.04
C ILE A 55 20.91 -23.72 1.38
N ALA A 56 20.13 -23.88 2.45
CA ALA A 56 20.65 -24.24 3.75
C ALA A 56 21.28 -25.64 3.75
N GLU A 57 20.73 -26.59 2.98
CA GLU A 57 21.32 -27.94 2.81
C GLU A 57 22.73 -27.92 2.18
N LEU A 58 23.12 -26.82 1.53
CA LEU A 58 24.48 -26.63 1.01
C LEU A 58 25.47 -26.12 2.08
N LEU A 59 24.99 -25.74 3.27
CA LEU A 59 25.81 -25.22 4.35
C LEU A 59 26.36 -26.37 5.23
N PRO A 60 27.48 -26.16 5.94
CA PRO A 60 27.94 -27.04 7.00
C PRO A 60 26.85 -27.31 8.04
N GLN A 61 26.83 -28.53 8.61
CA GLN A 61 25.76 -28.99 9.52
C GLN A 61 25.47 -28.02 10.67
N GLU A 62 26.50 -27.43 11.27
CA GLU A 62 26.35 -26.46 12.37
C GLU A 62 25.57 -25.21 11.94
N LEU A 63 25.82 -24.72 10.73
CA LEU A 63 25.13 -23.56 10.15
C LEU A 63 23.73 -23.93 9.66
N TYR A 64 23.56 -25.14 9.12
CA TYR A 64 22.24 -25.68 8.77
C TYR A 64 21.34 -25.77 10.00
N ASP A 65 21.81 -26.37 11.09
CA ASP A 65 21.04 -26.54 12.32
C ASP A 65 20.70 -25.19 12.96
N LEU A 66 21.65 -24.24 12.94
CA LEU A 66 21.41 -22.87 13.38
C LEU A 66 20.34 -22.18 12.52
N PHE A 67 20.49 -22.21 11.19
CA PHE A 67 19.53 -21.59 10.27
C PHE A 67 18.14 -22.23 10.38
N TYR A 68 18.10 -23.56 10.48
CA TYR A 68 16.87 -24.31 10.65
C TYR A 68 16.18 -23.94 11.97
N SER A 69 16.94 -23.84 13.07
CA SER A 69 16.40 -23.47 14.38
C SER A 69 15.83 -22.04 14.44
N ILE A 70 16.44 -21.10 13.72
CA ILE A 70 16.03 -19.67 13.73
C ILE A 70 14.88 -19.40 12.76
N PHE A 71 14.96 -19.94 11.54
CA PHE A 71 14.06 -19.56 10.45
C PHE A 71 13.02 -20.61 10.10
N LEU A 72 13.25 -21.88 10.44
CA LEU A 72 12.44 -23.00 9.94
C LEU A 72 11.85 -23.88 11.06
N ALA A 73 12.18 -23.62 12.32
CA ALA A 73 11.66 -24.36 13.48
C ALA A 73 10.14 -24.24 13.64
N GLU A 74 9.54 -23.15 13.15
CA GLU A 74 8.09 -23.05 13.04
C GLU A 74 7.60 -23.84 11.81
N SER A 75 6.92 -24.96 12.08
CA SER A 75 6.32 -25.79 11.03
C SER A 75 5.29 -25.01 10.18
N ASN A 76 4.77 -23.89 10.71
CA ASN A 76 3.76 -23.08 10.06
C ASN A 76 4.35 -22.15 8.97
N ASN A 77 4.14 -22.52 7.72
CA ASN A 77 4.53 -21.73 6.53
C ASN A 77 4.03 -20.28 6.57
N MET A 78 2.91 -20.02 7.24
CA MET A 78 2.31 -18.70 7.32
C MET A 78 3.11 -17.75 8.20
N ILE A 79 3.68 -18.24 9.29
CA ILE A 79 4.51 -17.42 10.19
C ILE A 79 5.86 -17.11 9.54
N PHE A 80 6.48 -18.10 8.88
CA PHE A 80 7.66 -17.86 8.05
C PHE A 80 7.40 -16.77 6.99
N THR A 81 6.26 -16.87 6.29
CA THR A 81 5.89 -15.89 5.27
C THR A 81 5.67 -14.50 5.87
N GLN A 82 5.09 -14.41 7.06
CA GLN A 82 4.96 -13.15 7.79
C GLN A 82 6.32 -12.52 8.09
N TYR A 83 7.27 -13.28 8.66
CA TYR A 83 8.61 -12.74 8.92
C TYR A 83 9.34 -12.31 7.66
N LEU A 84 9.21 -13.10 6.59
CA LEU A 84 9.76 -12.74 5.28
C LEU A 84 9.16 -11.42 4.76
N VAL A 85 7.83 -11.25 4.84
CA VAL A 85 7.15 -10.02 4.41
C VAL A 85 7.60 -8.84 5.27
N VAL A 86 7.64 -8.97 6.60
CA VAL A 86 8.13 -7.92 7.51
C VAL A 86 9.55 -7.51 7.14
N PHE A 87 10.43 -8.48 6.90
CA PHE A 87 11.82 -8.24 6.51
C PHE A 87 11.92 -7.51 5.17
N LEU A 88 11.25 -8.00 4.13
CA LEU A 88 11.29 -7.41 2.79
C LEU A 88 10.68 -6.00 2.75
N VAL A 89 9.53 -5.81 3.39
CA VAL A 89 8.87 -4.49 3.50
C VAL A 89 9.73 -3.55 4.35
N GLY A 90 10.36 -4.04 5.42
CA GLY A 90 11.28 -3.25 6.25
C GLY A 90 12.49 -2.74 5.47
N ILE A 91 13.15 -3.62 4.71
CA ILE A 91 14.27 -3.22 3.82
C ILE A 91 13.80 -2.23 2.76
N SER A 92 12.64 -2.49 2.13
CA SER A 92 12.06 -1.60 1.13
C SER A 92 11.77 -0.21 1.71
N LEU A 93 11.14 -0.15 2.89
CA LEU A 93 10.84 1.09 3.59
C LEU A 93 12.11 1.86 3.94
N PHE A 94 13.15 1.18 4.46
CA PHE A 94 14.43 1.81 4.75
C PHE A 94 15.09 2.40 3.49
N GLY A 95 15.08 1.66 2.38
CA GLY A 95 15.57 2.13 1.09
C GLY A 95 14.79 3.35 0.57
N LEU A 96 13.45 3.30 0.61
CA LEU A 96 12.58 4.40 0.19
C LEU A 96 12.79 5.65 1.07
N LEU A 97 12.84 5.49 2.39
CA LEU A 97 13.14 6.58 3.32
C LEU A 97 14.50 7.21 3.01
N THR A 98 15.53 6.40 2.83
CA THR A 98 16.88 6.90 2.53
C THR A 98 16.90 7.69 1.22
N ALA A 99 16.25 7.18 0.17
CA ALA A 99 16.12 7.86 -1.11
C ALA A 99 15.38 9.20 -0.97
N ASP A 100 14.31 9.25 -0.18
CA ASP A 100 13.50 10.46 0.01
C ASP A 100 14.18 11.49 0.90
N PHE A 101 14.89 11.06 1.94
CA PHE A 101 15.75 11.94 2.73
C PHE A 101 16.83 12.57 1.84
N PHE A 102 17.45 11.81 0.93
CA PHE A 102 18.41 12.37 -0.01
C PHE A 102 17.75 13.34 -1.01
N ARG A 103 16.53 13.03 -1.48
CA ARG A 103 15.73 13.92 -2.33
C ARG A 103 15.45 15.26 -1.63
N ILE A 104 15.07 15.23 -0.35
CA ILE A 104 14.73 16.43 0.43
C ILE A 104 15.98 17.24 0.79
N LEU A 105 17.04 16.59 1.28
CA LEU A 105 18.26 17.27 1.75
C LEU A 105 19.15 17.76 0.62
N LYS A 106 19.27 17.00 -0.48
CA LYS A 106 20.17 17.31 -1.61
C LYS A 106 19.47 17.13 -2.97
N PRO A 107 18.40 17.89 -3.26
CA PRO A 107 17.58 17.71 -4.47
C PRO A 107 18.38 17.84 -5.78
N LYS A 108 19.45 18.64 -5.80
CA LYS A 108 20.32 18.82 -6.98
C LYS A 108 21.09 17.55 -7.36
N LEU A 109 21.49 16.77 -6.35
CA LEU A 109 22.28 15.55 -6.50
C LEU A 109 21.42 14.29 -6.61
N TYR A 110 20.11 14.38 -6.33
CA TYR A 110 19.22 13.24 -6.39
C TYR A 110 19.17 12.67 -7.81
N PRO A 111 19.56 11.39 -8.03
CA PRO A 111 19.70 10.82 -9.36
C PRO A 111 18.34 10.61 -10.04
N LEU A 112 17.28 10.33 -9.27
CA LEU A 112 15.95 10.02 -9.78
C LEU A 112 15.07 11.27 -9.93
N LYS A 113 15.60 12.32 -10.56
CA LYS A 113 14.86 13.58 -10.83
C LYS A 113 13.49 13.39 -11.51
N PRO A 114 13.27 12.39 -12.40
CA PRO A 114 11.96 12.17 -13.00
C PRO A 114 10.84 11.86 -11.99
N VAL A 115 11.16 11.30 -10.82
CA VAL A 115 10.17 10.98 -9.77
C VAL A 115 9.47 12.24 -9.26
N ASN A 116 10.16 13.38 -9.28
CA ASN A 116 9.60 14.68 -8.90
C ASN A 116 8.41 15.11 -9.77
N LYS A 117 8.26 14.56 -10.99
CA LYS A 117 7.12 14.85 -11.87
C LYS A 117 5.82 14.19 -11.41
N ILE A 118 5.90 13.22 -10.50
CA ILE A 118 4.75 12.45 -9.98
C ILE A 118 4.25 13.06 -8.66
N LEU A 119 5.07 13.89 -8.01
CA LEU A 119 4.80 14.49 -6.72
C LEU A 119 4.01 15.79 -6.86
N ARG A 120 3.10 16.04 -5.91
CA ARG A 120 2.39 17.33 -5.83
C ARG A 120 3.32 18.42 -5.31
N GLU A 121 2.97 19.68 -5.54
CA GLU A 121 3.79 20.83 -5.06
C GLU A 121 4.02 20.78 -3.55
N LYS A 122 3.00 20.42 -2.76
CA LYS A 122 3.11 20.22 -1.31
C LYS A 122 4.01 19.04 -0.88
N GLU A 123 4.38 18.15 -1.80
CA GLU A 123 5.18 16.93 -1.57
C GLU A 123 6.64 17.08 -2.06
N LEU A 124 6.95 18.10 -2.85
CA LEU A 124 8.24 18.24 -3.54
C LEU A 124 9.42 18.60 -2.61
N HIS A 125 9.17 19.27 -1.48
CA HIS A 125 10.23 19.88 -0.66
C HIS A 125 10.15 19.67 0.84
N SER A 126 8.99 19.33 1.41
CA SER A 126 8.79 19.35 2.87
C SER A 126 8.07 18.12 3.43
N ARG A 127 7.47 17.30 2.57
CA ARG A 127 6.73 16.11 3.00
C ARG A 127 7.36 14.85 2.40
N LEU A 128 7.26 13.77 3.17
CA LEU A 128 7.56 12.44 2.67
C LEU A 128 6.69 12.16 1.44
N GLY A 129 7.27 11.45 0.48
CA GLY A 129 6.52 11.02 -0.69
C GLY A 129 5.30 10.17 -0.31
N PRO A 130 4.19 10.22 -1.08
CA PRO A 130 2.97 9.47 -0.78
C PRO A 130 3.21 7.95 -0.71
N GLN A 131 4.17 7.45 -1.47
CA GLN A 131 4.60 6.04 -1.46
C GLN A 131 5.21 5.63 -0.11
N ILE A 132 5.87 6.55 0.60
CA ILE A 132 6.47 6.30 1.91
C ILE A 132 5.41 6.32 2.99
N SER A 133 4.49 7.28 2.96
CA SER A 133 3.31 7.28 3.84
C SER A 133 2.56 5.95 3.74
N MET A 134 2.37 5.46 2.51
CA MET A 134 1.77 4.15 2.25
C MET A 134 2.60 2.99 2.80
N ALA A 135 3.91 2.99 2.56
CA ALA A 135 4.82 1.96 3.05
C ALA A 135 4.87 1.91 4.59
N ILE A 136 4.89 3.07 5.26
CA ILE A 136 4.79 3.16 6.72
C ILE A 136 3.46 2.59 7.21
N GLY A 137 2.35 2.95 6.56
CA GLY A 137 1.03 2.42 6.89
C GLY A 137 0.97 0.90 6.77
N CYS A 138 1.45 0.36 5.65
CA CYS A 138 1.54 -1.09 5.41
C CYS A 138 2.43 -1.79 6.44
N PHE A 139 3.64 -1.27 6.66
CA PHE A 139 4.57 -1.83 7.63
C PHE A 139 3.96 -1.86 9.05
N SER A 140 3.27 -0.79 9.44
CA SER A 140 2.62 -0.69 10.75
C SER A 140 1.54 -1.76 10.92
N ILE A 141 0.62 -1.90 9.95
CA ILE A 141 -0.46 -2.89 10.06
C ILE A 141 0.04 -4.33 9.97
N ILE A 142 1.10 -4.58 9.19
CA ILE A 142 1.74 -5.91 9.12
C ILE A 142 2.32 -6.29 10.47
N ASN A 143 3.03 -5.39 11.15
CA ASN A 143 3.59 -5.67 12.47
C ASN A 143 2.50 -5.81 13.54
N LEU A 144 1.45 -4.98 13.50
CA LEU A 144 0.39 -5.01 14.50
C LEU A 144 -0.53 -6.23 14.37
N TYR A 145 -0.98 -6.52 13.15
CA TYR A 145 -2.03 -7.51 12.92
C TYR A 145 -1.53 -8.80 12.28
N GLY A 146 -0.41 -8.77 11.57
CA GLY A 146 0.08 -9.94 10.84
C GLY A 146 0.52 -11.10 11.73
N ILE A 147 0.67 -10.93 13.06
CA ILE A 147 0.91 -12.04 13.98
C ILE A 147 -0.34 -12.92 14.21
N PHE A 148 -1.54 -12.36 14.02
CA PHE A 148 -2.81 -13.04 14.29
C PHE A 148 -3.24 -13.93 13.12
N GLN A 149 -2.59 -15.07 12.94
CA GLN A 149 -2.85 -15.97 11.81
C GLN A 149 -4.15 -16.77 11.97
N PRO A 150 -4.95 -16.98 10.91
CA PRO A 150 -4.82 -16.45 9.54
C PRO A 150 -5.54 -15.10 9.31
N ILE A 151 -6.25 -14.57 10.32
CA ILE A 151 -7.12 -13.38 10.22
C ILE A 151 -6.34 -12.13 9.82
N GLY A 152 -5.22 -11.89 10.49
CA GLY A 152 -4.44 -10.68 10.36
C GLY A 152 -4.06 -10.38 8.93
N PRO A 153 -3.33 -11.29 8.25
CA PRO A 153 -2.91 -11.06 6.87
C PRO A 153 -4.05 -10.96 5.90
N LEU A 154 -5.09 -11.75 6.13
CA LEU A 154 -6.29 -11.69 5.35
C LEU A 154 -6.90 -10.29 5.38
N ILE A 155 -7.07 -9.73 6.57
CA ILE A 155 -7.66 -8.41 6.71
C ILE A 155 -6.74 -7.31 6.20
N ILE A 156 -5.43 -7.39 6.48
CA ILE A 156 -4.43 -6.47 5.92
C ILE A 156 -4.54 -6.46 4.38
N CYS A 157 -4.61 -7.62 3.75
CA CYS A 157 -4.65 -7.69 2.30
C CYS A 157 -5.99 -7.22 1.74
N THR A 158 -7.10 -7.60 2.38
CA THR A 158 -8.44 -7.20 1.96
C THR A 158 -8.62 -5.68 2.07
N SER A 159 -8.25 -5.09 3.21
CA SER A 159 -8.32 -3.64 3.42
C SER A 159 -7.46 -2.87 2.42
N MET A 160 -6.26 -3.36 2.11
CA MET A 160 -5.34 -2.72 1.17
C MET A 160 -5.86 -2.79 -0.27
N VAL A 161 -6.37 -3.94 -0.71
CA VAL A 161 -7.03 -4.08 -2.03
C VAL A 161 -8.20 -3.11 -2.14
N MET A 162 -9.07 -3.10 -1.13
CA MET A 162 -10.23 -2.23 -1.06
C MET A 162 -9.85 -0.74 -1.12
N ALA A 163 -8.85 -0.33 -0.34
CA ALA A 163 -8.36 1.04 -0.28
C ALA A 163 -7.74 1.49 -1.60
N ILE A 164 -6.84 0.68 -2.18
CA ILE A 164 -6.14 1.03 -3.42
C ILE A 164 -7.13 1.15 -4.58
N PHE A 165 -7.98 0.15 -4.80
CA PHE A 165 -8.93 0.20 -5.92
C PHE A 165 -10.01 1.28 -5.71
N GLY A 166 -10.48 1.47 -4.48
CA GLY A 166 -11.43 2.53 -4.16
C GLY A 166 -10.85 3.93 -4.42
N ASP A 167 -9.63 4.19 -3.97
CA ASP A 167 -8.91 5.45 -4.16
C ASP A 167 -8.63 5.74 -5.66
N ILE A 168 -8.26 4.72 -6.43
CA ILE A 168 -8.07 4.83 -7.88
C ILE A 168 -9.38 5.21 -8.56
N ALA A 169 -10.47 4.49 -8.23
CA ALA A 169 -11.77 4.73 -8.82
C ALA A 169 -12.31 6.12 -8.47
N SER A 170 -12.24 6.52 -7.19
CA SER A 170 -12.71 7.83 -6.73
C SER A 170 -11.99 8.98 -7.44
N ASN A 171 -10.66 8.89 -7.55
CA ASN A 171 -9.87 9.90 -8.25
C ASN A 171 -10.12 9.93 -9.76
N LEU A 172 -10.11 8.78 -10.44
CA LEU A 172 -10.23 8.74 -11.90
C LEU A 172 -11.64 9.16 -12.36
N ILE A 173 -12.68 8.61 -11.74
CA ILE A 173 -14.08 8.92 -12.08
C ILE A 173 -14.44 10.32 -11.60
N GLY A 174 -13.97 10.73 -10.42
CA GLY A 174 -14.18 12.07 -9.91
C GLY A 174 -13.59 13.16 -10.81
N ARG A 175 -12.39 12.94 -11.36
CA ARG A 175 -11.76 13.91 -12.27
C ARG A 175 -12.35 13.89 -13.68
N THR A 176 -12.76 12.73 -14.18
CA THR A 176 -13.26 12.59 -15.57
C THR A 176 -14.74 12.96 -15.69
N TYR A 177 -15.56 12.56 -14.72
CA TYR A 177 -17.02 12.67 -14.80
C TYR A 177 -17.65 13.45 -13.64
N GLY A 178 -16.88 13.81 -12.61
CA GLY A 178 -17.37 14.54 -11.46
C GLY A 178 -17.68 16.00 -11.77
N LYS A 179 -18.96 16.38 -11.61
CA LYS A 179 -19.43 17.76 -11.77
C LYS A 179 -19.81 18.41 -10.45
N ILE A 180 -20.42 17.63 -9.56
CA ILE A 180 -20.92 18.09 -8.26
C ILE A 180 -19.84 17.84 -7.21
N LYS A 181 -19.27 18.92 -6.68
CA LYS A 181 -18.23 18.89 -5.66
C LYS A 181 -18.81 18.58 -4.28
N ILE A 182 -17.97 18.02 -3.42
CA ILE A 182 -18.27 17.80 -2.01
C ILE A 182 -17.68 18.97 -1.22
N ARG A 183 -18.54 19.76 -0.58
CA ARG A 183 -18.14 20.94 0.21
C ARG A 183 -17.24 21.87 -0.62
N ASP A 184 -16.20 22.43 -0.01
CA ASP A 184 -15.20 23.30 -0.65
C ASP A 184 -13.96 22.53 -1.15
N THR A 185 -14.09 21.21 -1.35
CA THR A 185 -12.97 20.35 -1.78
C THR A 185 -12.98 20.13 -3.29
N ASP A 186 -11.90 19.54 -3.82
CA ASP A 186 -11.86 19.07 -5.20
C ASP A 186 -12.45 17.66 -5.40
N LYS A 187 -12.95 17.04 -4.32
CA LYS A 187 -13.62 15.73 -4.38
C LYS A 187 -15.05 15.90 -4.89
N THR A 188 -15.60 14.84 -5.50
CA THR A 188 -16.94 14.87 -6.12
C THR A 188 -17.77 13.69 -5.67
N TYR A 189 -19.10 13.87 -5.59
CA TYR A 189 -20.01 12.79 -5.20
C TYR A 189 -19.93 11.58 -6.14
N ARG A 190 -19.67 11.80 -7.43
CA ARG A 190 -19.49 10.72 -8.41
C ARG A 190 -18.21 9.94 -8.16
N GLY A 191 -17.11 10.62 -7.83
CA GLY A 191 -15.88 9.98 -7.39
C GLY A 191 -16.10 9.14 -6.14
N LEU A 192 -16.69 9.75 -5.10
CA LEU A 192 -16.98 9.08 -3.84
C LEU A 192 -17.80 7.79 -4.02
N MET A 193 -18.93 7.87 -4.74
CA MET A 193 -19.78 6.69 -4.99
C MET A 193 -19.05 5.61 -5.80
N ALA A 194 -18.23 6.01 -6.78
CA ALA A 194 -17.41 5.06 -7.52
C ALA A 194 -16.35 4.39 -6.64
N GLY A 195 -15.71 5.15 -5.75
CA GLY A 195 -14.76 4.62 -4.78
C GLY A 195 -15.39 3.58 -3.86
N ILE A 196 -16.55 3.89 -3.28
CA ILE A 196 -17.31 2.97 -2.42
C ILE A 196 -17.68 1.70 -3.19
N LEU A 197 -18.26 1.83 -4.40
CA LEU A 197 -18.72 0.69 -5.19
C LEU A 197 -17.55 -0.21 -5.62
N VAL A 198 -16.47 0.37 -6.12
CA VAL A 198 -15.29 -0.39 -6.55
C VAL A 198 -14.58 -1.04 -5.35
N SER A 199 -14.52 -0.36 -4.22
CA SER A 199 -13.98 -0.92 -2.98
C SER A 199 -14.79 -2.11 -2.48
N LEU A 200 -16.13 -2.00 -2.51
CA LEU A 200 -17.02 -3.10 -2.15
C LEU A 200 -16.80 -4.33 -3.03
N ILE A 201 -16.81 -4.12 -4.36
CA ILE A 201 -16.61 -5.20 -5.33
C ILE A 201 -15.23 -5.82 -5.19
N SER A 202 -14.18 -5.02 -5.04
CA SER A 202 -12.81 -5.54 -4.93
C SER A 202 -12.62 -6.35 -3.65
N GLY A 203 -13.20 -5.92 -2.53
CA GLY A 203 -13.22 -6.69 -1.28
C GLY A 203 -13.91 -8.05 -1.45
N PHE A 204 -15.11 -8.06 -2.04
CA PHE A 204 -15.83 -9.31 -2.33
C PHE A 204 -15.03 -10.25 -3.23
N VAL A 205 -14.53 -9.74 -4.36
CA VAL A 205 -13.75 -10.52 -5.31
C VAL A 205 -12.49 -11.07 -4.66
N PHE A 206 -11.82 -10.29 -3.82
CA PHE A 206 -10.60 -10.72 -3.14
C PHE A 206 -10.87 -11.85 -2.13
N LEU A 207 -11.88 -11.69 -1.27
CA LEU A 207 -12.29 -12.74 -0.34
C LEU A 207 -12.77 -14.01 -1.08
N PHE A 208 -13.42 -13.84 -2.24
CA PHE A 208 -13.82 -14.95 -3.10
C PHE A 208 -12.62 -15.74 -3.64
N ILE A 209 -11.64 -15.02 -4.21
CA ILE A 209 -10.43 -15.61 -4.80
C ILE A 209 -9.67 -16.44 -3.78
N LEU A 210 -9.59 -15.95 -2.54
CA LEU A 210 -8.92 -16.66 -1.46
C LEU A 210 -9.75 -17.83 -0.87
N ARG A 211 -11.00 -18.04 -1.33
CA ARG A 211 -11.90 -19.15 -0.95
C ARG A 211 -12.02 -19.37 0.57
N ILE A 212 -12.30 -18.29 1.30
CA ILE A 212 -12.16 -18.22 2.76
C ILE A 212 -13.39 -18.74 3.53
N TYR A 213 -14.28 -19.47 2.86
CA TYR A 213 -15.54 -19.95 3.45
C TYR A 213 -15.38 -20.77 4.75
N ASN A 214 -14.19 -21.31 5.02
CA ASN A 214 -13.90 -22.09 6.22
C ASN A 214 -13.26 -21.27 7.35
N ILE A 215 -12.79 -20.04 7.09
CA ILE A 215 -12.07 -19.21 8.06
C ILE A 215 -12.98 -18.10 8.60
N ILE A 216 -13.83 -17.53 7.75
CA ILE A 216 -14.77 -16.47 8.12
C ILE A 216 -16.19 -16.97 7.88
N SER A 217 -17.09 -16.66 8.82
CA SER A 217 -18.52 -16.92 8.66
C SER A 217 -19.09 -16.31 7.38
N ILE A 218 -20.17 -16.91 6.87
CA ILE A 218 -20.86 -16.38 5.66
C ILE A 218 -21.31 -14.93 5.83
N MET A 219 -21.64 -14.53 7.07
CA MET A 219 -21.96 -13.15 7.42
C MET A 219 -20.73 -12.25 7.31
N GLY A 220 -19.58 -12.68 7.81
CA GLY A 220 -18.32 -11.92 7.69
C GLY A 220 -17.92 -11.68 6.24
N TYR A 221 -18.17 -12.63 5.33
CA TYR A 221 -17.93 -12.46 3.89
C TYR A 221 -18.71 -11.28 3.30
N PHE A 222 -19.93 -11.01 3.80
CA PHE A 222 -20.74 -9.87 3.36
C PHE A 222 -20.42 -8.59 4.11
N PHE A 223 -20.29 -8.66 5.44
CA PHE A 223 -20.14 -7.48 6.26
C PHE A 223 -18.75 -6.86 6.18
N ILE A 224 -17.67 -7.65 6.06
CA ILE A 224 -16.30 -7.10 6.01
C ILE A 224 -16.14 -6.15 4.80
N PRO A 225 -16.44 -6.54 3.55
CA PRO A 225 -16.39 -5.62 2.41
C PRO A 225 -17.36 -4.44 2.54
N LEU A 226 -18.55 -4.65 3.11
CA LEU A 226 -19.55 -3.59 3.29
C LEU A 226 -19.07 -2.50 4.25
N PHE A 227 -18.57 -2.90 5.42
CA PHE A 227 -18.01 -1.97 6.40
C PHE A 227 -16.76 -1.29 5.86
N GLY A 228 -15.87 -2.02 5.20
CA GLY A 228 -14.65 -1.46 4.63
C GLY A 228 -14.93 -0.41 3.57
N ALA A 229 -15.84 -0.68 2.63
CA ALA A 229 -16.23 0.26 1.59
C ALA A 229 -16.91 1.51 2.17
N THR A 230 -17.75 1.32 3.19
CA THR A 230 -18.41 2.43 3.91
C THR A 230 -17.39 3.30 4.63
N LEU A 231 -16.43 2.70 5.32
CA LEU A 231 -15.34 3.42 6.01
C LEU A 231 -14.48 4.20 5.03
N ILE A 232 -14.10 3.60 3.91
CA ILE A 232 -13.35 4.29 2.85
C ILE A 232 -14.16 5.49 2.34
N GLY A 233 -15.46 5.32 2.10
CA GLY A 233 -16.34 6.43 1.74
C GLY A 233 -16.40 7.53 2.79
N ILE A 234 -16.50 7.18 4.08
CA ILE A 234 -16.52 8.15 5.18
C ILE A 234 -15.20 8.93 5.21
N ILE A 235 -14.06 8.25 5.17
CA ILE A 235 -12.74 8.92 5.22
C ILE A 235 -12.57 9.81 3.98
N ASP A 236 -12.95 9.33 2.79
CA ASP A 236 -12.85 10.11 1.55
C ASP A 236 -13.75 11.36 1.59
N TYR A 237 -14.96 11.23 2.17
CA TYR A 237 -15.89 12.34 2.36
C TYR A 237 -15.42 13.38 3.40
N LEU A 238 -14.74 12.94 4.46
CA LEU A 238 -14.26 13.83 5.52
C LEU A 238 -13.09 14.70 5.07
N ASP A 239 -12.31 14.26 4.07
CA ASP A 239 -11.13 14.98 3.54
C ASP A 239 -10.16 15.40 4.65
N LEU A 240 -9.68 14.41 5.41
CA LEU A 240 -8.79 14.64 6.55
C LEU A 240 -7.47 15.30 6.12
N GLU A 241 -6.86 16.09 7.02
CA GLU A 241 -5.58 16.75 6.74
C GLU A 241 -4.39 15.78 6.65
N ILE A 242 -4.54 14.60 7.26
CA ILE A 242 -3.57 13.50 7.25
C ILE A 242 -3.50 12.89 5.85
N ASP A 243 -2.33 12.41 5.45
CA ASP A 243 -2.14 11.74 4.16
C ASP A 243 -3.07 10.52 4.03
N ASP A 244 -3.95 10.54 3.02
CA ASP A 244 -4.86 9.43 2.69
C ASP A 244 -4.10 8.10 2.53
N ASN A 245 -2.86 8.17 2.02
CA ASN A 245 -2.03 6.98 1.79
C ASN A 245 -1.55 6.32 3.08
N LEU A 246 -1.53 7.05 4.21
CA LEU A 246 -1.27 6.49 5.54
C LEU A 246 -2.59 6.13 6.25
N THR A 247 -3.58 7.02 6.13
CA THR A 247 -4.86 6.90 6.82
C THR A 247 -5.63 5.66 6.39
N TYR A 248 -5.72 5.39 5.09
CA TYR A 248 -6.45 4.23 4.59
C TYR A 248 -5.87 2.90 5.10
N PRO A 249 -4.56 2.61 4.93
CA PRO A 249 -3.98 1.38 5.49
C PRO A 249 -4.24 1.24 6.98
N VAL A 250 -4.01 2.28 7.79
CA VAL A 250 -4.08 2.14 9.25
C VAL A 250 -5.51 2.05 9.76
N VAL A 251 -6.37 3.01 9.40
CA VAL A 251 -7.72 3.11 9.97
C VAL A 251 -8.62 2.00 9.44
N VAL A 252 -8.63 1.77 8.12
CA VAL A 252 -9.51 0.75 7.51
C VAL A 252 -9.11 -0.64 7.99
N SER A 253 -7.81 -0.96 8.00
CA SER A 253 -7.36 -2.29 8.49
C SER A 253 -7.67 -2.50 9.96
N THR A 254 -7.48 -1.47 10.80
CA THR A 254 -7.75 -1.59 12.24
C THR A 254 -9.22 -1.89 12.50
N ILE A 255 -10.14 -1.15 11.89
CA ILE A 255 -11.57 -1.36 12.10
C ILE A 255 -12.01 -2.69 11.50
N LEU A 256 -11.54 -3.03 10.29
CA LEU A 256 -11.85 -4.31 9.68
C LEU A 256 -11.30 -5.49 10.49
N PHE A 257 -10.16 -5.34 11.15
CA PHE A 257 -9.59 -6.40 11.98
C PHE A 257 -10.47 -6.67 13.19
N ILE A 258 -10.93 -5.61 13.88
CA ILE A 258 -11.87 -5.72 15.00
C ILE A 258 -13.17 -6.41 14.55
N ILE A 259 -13.72 -6.01 13.40
CA ILE A 259 -14.93 -6.63 12.83
C ILE A 259 -14.69 -8.10 12.49
N ALA A 260 -13.55 -8.41 11.88
CA ALA A 260 -13.22 -9.77 11.48
C ALA A 260 -13.08 -10.71 12.67
N VAL A 261 -12.53 -10.25 13.79
CA VAL A 261 -12.44 -11.04 15.03
C VAL A 261 -13.83 -11.45 15.52
N ILE A 262 -14.86 -10.60 15.35
CA ILE A 262 -16.25 -10.92 15.73
C ILE A 262 -16.85 -12.01 14.83
N PHE A 263 -16.49 -12.03 13.54
CA PHE A 263 -17.05 -12.93 12.54
C PHE A 263 -16.18 -14.14 12.22
N PHE A 264 -15.11 -14.33 12.97
CA PHE A 264 -14.18 -15.44 12.84
C PHE A 264 -14.82 -16.73 13.40
N ASN A 265 -14.61 -17.85 12.70
CA ASN A 265 -15.12 -19.17 13.08
C ASN A 265 -14.09 -19.99 13.85
#